data_AF-A0A7X8E1A6-F1
#
_entry.id   AF-A0A7X8E1A6-F1
#
_cell.length_a   1.000
_cell.length_b   1.000
_cell.length_c   1.000
_cell.angle_alpha   90.00
_cell.angle_beta   90.00
_cell.angle_gamma   90.00
#
_symmetry.space_group_name_H-M   'P 1'
#
loop_
_entity.id
_entity.type
_entity.pdbx_description
1 polymer ?
#
loop_
_entity_poly.entity_id
_entity_poly.type
_entity_poly.pdbx_seq_one_letter_code
_entity_poly.pdbx_strand_id
1 'polypeptide(L)'
;MMEKRYNKKRLWALLLVVLVFAFFVMTIYQNLVVKNIYYTLEYGNLPNDFSNYRIAQISDLHNATYGKNNAQLVDSLRENQPNIIVITGDLIDSNHIDIEVAIEFVKQVKKIAPCYFVTGNHEAWIGQQ
;
A
#
# COMPACT_ATOMS: atom_id res chain seq x y z
N MET A 1 -34.07 -42.69 -19.36
CA MET A 1 -33.31 -41.44 -19.20
C MET A 1 -33.41 -41.05 -17.74
N MET A 2 -32.36 -41.23 -16.92
CA MET A 2 -32.42 -40.92 -15.48
C MET A 2 -32.17 -39.43 -15.25
N GLU A 3 -33.18 -38.68 -14.81
CA GLU A 3 -32.99 -37.33 -14.29
C GLU A 3 -32.15 -37.39 -13.00
N LYS A 4 -30.94 -36.83 -13.05
CA LYS A 4 -30.12 -36.60 -11.85
C LYS A 4 -30.87 -35.64 -10.92
N ARG A 5 -31.57 -36.17 -9.94
CA ARG A 5 -32.27 -35.39 -8.89
C ARG A 5 -31.23 -34.72 -8.00
N TYR A 6 -30.79 -33.52 -8.40
CA TYR A 6 -29.79 -32.73 -7.69
C TYR A 6 -30.25 -32.45 -6.25
N ASN A 7 -29.44 -32.85 -5.26
CA ASN A 7 -29.74 -32.54 -3.87
C ASN A 7 -29.45 -31.06 -3.63
N LYS A 8 -30.50 -30.23 -3.59
CA LYS A 8 -30.39 -28.78 -3.37
C LYS A 8 -29.50 -28.42 -2.19
N LYS A 9 -29.47 -29.22 -1.10
CA LYS A 9 -28.58 -28.99 0.05
C LYS A 9 -27.10 -29.12 -0.30
N ARG A 10 -26.72 -30.07 -1.16
CA ARG A 10 -25.35 -30.22 -1.66
C ARG A 10 -24.97 -29.05 -2.59
N LEU A 11 -25.90 -28.58 -3.41
CA LEU A 11 -25.69 -27.42 -4.26
C LEU A 11 -25.44 -26.15 -3.42
N TRP A 12 -26.26 -25.91 -2.39
CA TRP A 12 -26.07 -24.79 -1.47
C TRP A 12 -24.76 -24.89 -0.67
N ALA A 13 -24.39 -26.10 -0.24
CA ALA A 13 -23.11 -26.31 0.44
C ALA A 13 -21.91 -26.01 -0.47
N LEU A 14 -21.94 -26.45 -1.73
CA LEU A 14 -20.90 -26.13 -2.72
C LEU A 14 -20.83 -24.62 -2.99
N LEU A 15 -21.98 -23.96 -3.11
CA LEU A 15 -22.04 -22.51 -3.32
C LEU A 15 -21.42 -21.76 -2.12
N LEU A 16 -21.71 -22.19 -0.89
CA LEU A 16 -21.12 -21.63 0.32
C LEU A 16 -19.59 -21.80 0.33
N VAL A 17 -19.09 -22.99 -0.01
CA VAL A 17 -17.64 -23.25 -0.08
C VAL A 17 -16.96 -22.34 -1.12
N VAL A 18 -17.58 -22.16 -2.29
CA VAL A 18 -17.07 -21.25 -3.32
C VAL A 18 -17.05 -19.80 -2.83
N LEU A 19 -18.11 -19.34 -2.15
CA LEU A 19 -18.16 -17.99 -1.60
C LEU A 19 -17.08 -17.76 -0.53
N VAL A 20 -16.90 -18.71 0.39
CA VAL A 20 -15.86 -18.64 1.42
C VAL A 20 -14.46 -18.62 0.78
N PHE A 21 -14.23 -19.48 -0.20
CA PHE A 21 -12.96 -19.49 -0.93
C PHE A 21 -12.71 -18.16 -1.66
N ALA A 22 -13.71 -17.62 -2.36
CA ALA A 22 -13.62 -16.33 -3.03
C ALA A 22 -13.34 -15.19 -2.05
N PHE A 23 -13.96 -15.22 -0.86
CA PHE A 23 -13.70 -14.26 0.21
C PHE A 23 -12.23 -14.28 0.65
N PHE A 24 -11.67 -15.47 0.93
CA PHE A 24 -10.25 -15.59 1.30
C PHE A 24 -9.32 -15.09 0.20
N VAL A 25 -9.57 -15.46 -1.06
CA VAL A 25 -8.78 -14.98 -2.20
C VAL A 25 -8.83 -13.45 -2.29
N MET A 26 -10.01 -12.86 -2.12
CA MET A 26 -10.20 -11.41 -2.16
C MET A 26 -9.47 -10.72 -1.00
N THR A 27 -9.55 -11.24 0.22
CA THR A 27 -8.84 -10.70 1.38
C THR A 27 -7.32 -10.77 1.19
N ILE A 28 -6.79 -11.88 0.70
CA ILE A 28 -5.35 -12.02 0.41
C ILE A 28 -4.93 -11.01 -0.65
N TYR A 29 -5.71 -10.89 -1.74
CA TYR A 29 -5.42 -9.92 -2.80
C TYR A 29 -5.42 -8.48 -2.28
N GLN A 30 -6.38 -8.10 -1.45
CA GLN A 30 -6.47 -6.75 -0.88
C GLN A 30 -5.30 -6.40 0.05
N ASN A 31 -4.66 -7.37 0.69
CA ASN A 31 -3.52 -7.14 1.59
C ASN A 31 -2.17 -7.17 0.87
N LEU A 32 -2.07 -7.82 -0.29
CA LEU A 32 -0.80 -7.98 -1.01
C LEU A 32 -0.59 -6.96 -2.14
N VAL A 33 -1.64 -6.27 -2.57
CA VAL A 33 -1.60 -5.41 -3.74
C VAL A 33 -1.48 -3.94 -3.34
N VAL A 34 -0.43 -3.29 -3.84
CA VAL A 34 -0.29 -1.83 -3.75
C VAL A 34 -1.37 -1.18 -4.61
N LYS A 35 -2.21 -0.34 -3.99
CA LYS A 35 -3.26 0.41 -4.69
C LYS A 35 -2.91 1.90 -4.69
N ASN A 36 -2.87 2.50 -5.87
CA ASN A 36 -2.75 3.95 -6.01
C ASN A 36 -4.12 4.61 -5.88
N ILE A 37 -4.21 5.65 -5.06
CA ILE A 37 -5.39 6.49 -4.89
C ILE A 37 -5.01 7.90 -5.34
N TYR A 38 -5.83 8.50 -6.20
CA TYR A 38 -5.57 9.80 -6.79
C TYR A 38 -6.56 10.84 -6.27
N TYR A 39 -6.03 11.98 -5.82
CA TYR A 39 -6.79 13.16 -5.47
C TYR A 39 -6.30 14.33 -6.31
N THR A 40 -7.19 14.91 -7.12
CA THR A 40 -6.89 16.12 -7.90
C THR A 40 -7.46 17.32 -7.16
N LEU A 41 -6.60 18.29 -6.87
CA LEU A 41 -6.99 19.55 -6.25
C LEU A 41 -6.74 20.69 -7.23
N GLU A 42 -7.74 21.55 -7.43
CA GLU A 42 -7.67 22.69 -8.33
C GLU A 42 -7.87 23.99 -7.55
N TYR A 43 -6.92 24.91 -7.67
CA TYR A 43 -6.96 26.20 -6.98
C TYR A 43 -6.51 27.32 -7.93
N GLY A 44 -7.35 28.35 -8.08
CA GLY A 44 -7.09 29.46 -9.02
C GLY A 44 -5.96 30.41 -8.62
N ASN A 45 -5.51 30.36 -7.37
CA ASN A 45 -4.54 31.30 -6.81
C ASN A 45 -3.17 30.66 -6.53
N LEU A 46 -2.92 29.45 -7.03
CA LEU A 46 -1.60 28.82 -6.88
C LEU A 46 -0.57 29.44 -7.83
N PRO A 47 0.69 29.57 -7.40
CA PRO A 47 1.79 29.94 -8.29
C PRO A 47 1.90 28.95 -9.46
N ASN A 48 2.36 29.44 -10.62
CA ASN A 48 2.52 28.63 -11.84
C ASN A 48 3.42 27.40 -11.65
N ASP A 49 4.37 27.46 -10.71
CA ASP A 49 5.25 26.34 -10.35
C ASP A 49 4.49 25.11 -9.82
N PHE A 50 3.25 25.29 -9.35
CA PHE A 50 2.37 24.20 -8.91
C PHE A 50 1.48 23.63 -10.02
N SER A 51 1.63 24.10 -11.27
CA SER A 51 0.90 23.54 -12.40
C SER A 51 1.25 22.07 -12.60
N ASN A 52 0.24 21.20 -12.55
CA ASN A 52 0.39 19.73 -12.60
C ASN A 52 1.34 19.15 -11.53
N TYR A 53 1.47 19.83 -10.40
CA TYR A 53 2.34 19.39 -9.32
C TYR A 53 1.78 18.14 -8.64
N ARG A 54 2.62 17.11 -8.51
CA ARG A 54 2.28 15.79 -7.97
C ARG A 54 2.99 15.56 -6.65
N ILE A 55 2.22 15.24 -5.63
CA ILE A 55 2.71 14.82 -4.32
C ILE A 55 2.34 13.35 -4.17
N ALA A 56 3.33 12.49 -3.99
CA ALA A 56 3.08 11.12 -3.55
C ALA A 56 3.16 11.05 -2.03
N GLN A 57 2.08 10.61 -1.39
CA GLN A 57 2.01 10.40 0.05
C GLN A 57 2.07 8.91 0.37
N ILE A 58 2.92 8.56 1.33
CA ILE A 58 3.09 7.20 1.86
C ILE A 58 2.93 7.28 3.38
N SER A 59 2.16 6.38 3.97
CA SER A 59 1.88 6.39 5.41
C SER A 59 1.76 4.95 5.91
N ASP A 60 2.05 4.72 7.19
CA ASP A 60 1.73 3.48 7.90
C ASP A 60 2.27 2.23 7.19
N LEU A 61 3.51 2.32 6.69
CA LEU A 61 4.14 1.20 5.96
C LEU A 61 4.51 0.05 6.91
N HIS A 62 4.88 0.34 8.17
CA HIS A 62 5.24 -0.65 9.20
C HIS A 62 6.19 -1.75 8.71
N ASN A 63 7.30 -1.39 8.05
CA ASN A 63 8.26 -2.34 7.46
C ASN A 63 7.64 -3.32 6.43
N ALA A 64 6.41 -3.10 5.96
CA ALA A 64 5.79 -3.94 4.95
C ALA A 64 6.60 -3.91 3.65
N THR A 65 6.72 -5.08 3.03
CA THR A 65 7.47 -5.25 1.79
C THR A 65 6.54 -5.72 0.67
N TYR A 66 6.41 -4.90 -0.37
CA TYR A 66 5.59 -5.22 -1.55
C TYR A 66 6.47 -5.66 -2.73
N GLY A 67 6.48 -6.97 -2.99
CA GLY A 67 7.43 -7.60 -3.92
C GLY A 67 8.85 -7.68 -3.34
N LYS A 68 9.83 -8.02 -4.17
CA LYS A 68 11.23 -8.07 -3.73
C LYS A 68 11.76 -6.65 -3.52
N ASN A 69 12.32 -6.35 -2.35
CA ASN A 69 12.91 -5.04 -2.01
C ASN A 69 11.97 -3.83 -2.22
N ASN A 70 10.66 -4.00 -1.98
CA ASN A 70 9.65 -2.96 -2.23
C ASN A 70 9.51 -2.52 -3.71
N ALA A 71 9.96 -3.33 -4.66
CA ALA A 71 9.94 -3.00 -6.09
C ALA A 71 8.54 -2.56 -6.58
N GLN A 72 7.46 -3.20 -6.15
CA GLN A 72 6.11 -2.83 -6.61
C GLN A 72 5.72 -1.41 -6.20
N LEU A 73 6.02 -1.03 -4.96
CA LEU A 73 5.75 0.31 -4.45
C LEU A 73 6.67 1.35 -5.12
N VAL A 74 7.95 1.02 -5.27
CA VAL A 74 8.95 1.90 -5.88
C VAL A 74 8.69 2.12 -7.36
N ASP A 75 8.32 1.09 -8.10
CA ASP A 75 7.99 1.19 -9.53
C ASP A 75 6.72 2.02 -9.72
N SER A 76 5.69 1.79 -8.89
CA SER A 76 4.50 2.64 -8.86
C SER A 76 4.84 4.12 -8.64
N LEU A 77 5.71 4.44 -7.69
CA LEU A 77 6.16 5.83 -7.48
C LEU A 77 6.88 6.40 -8.70
N ARG A 78 7.73 5.62 -9.39
CA ARG A 78 8.40 6.06 -10.61
C ARG A 78 7.42 6.34 -11.75
N GLU A 79 6.44 5.46 -11.94
CA GLU A 79 5.42 5.59 -12.99
C GLU A 79 4.57 6.84 -12.80
N ASN A 80 4.30 7.23 -11.54
CA ASN A 80 3.49 8.39 -11.22
C ASN A 80 4.25 9.73 -11.24
N GLN A 81 5.58 9.70 -11.42
CA GLN A 81 6.45 10.89 -11.58
C GLN A 81 6.14 12.04 -10.59
N PRO A 82 6.19 11.80 -9.27
CA PRO A 82 5.91 12.83 -8.28
C PRO A 82 6.99 13.92 -8.28
N ASN A 83 6.60 15.16 -8.02
CA ASN A 83 7.53 16.26 -7.78
C ASN A 83 8.18 16.15 -6.40
N ILE A 84 7.43 15.66 -5.40
CA ILE A 84 7.94 15.33 -4.06
C ILE A 84 7.26 14.08 -3.52
N ILE A 85 7.94 13.42 -2.59
CA ILE A 85 7.41 12.28 -1.86
C ILE A 85 7.38 12.66 -0.38
N VAL A 86 6.24 12.40 0.27
CA VAL A 86 6.04 12.66 1.70
C VAL A 86 5.71 11.36 2.41
N ILE A 87 6.47 11.04 3.45
CA ILE A 87 6.26 9.87 4.30
C ILE A 87 5.68 10.39 5.63
N THR A 88 4.42 10.08 5.90
CA THR A 88 3.63 10.66 6.98
C THR A 88 3.56 9.79 8.24
N GLY A 89 4.69 9.20 8.62
CA GLY A 89 4.84 8.41 9.85
C GLY A 89 4.62 6.91 9.69
N ASP A 90 4.92 6.18 10.76
CA ASP A 90 4.75 4.73 10.91
C ASP A 90 5.39 3.96 9.75
N LEU A 91 6.59 4.39 9.37
CA LEU A 91 7.43 3.70 8.40
C LEU A 91 8.01 2.40 8.99
N ILE A 92 8.34 2.43 10.29
CA ILE A 92 8.95 1.34 11.04
C ILE A 92 7.96 0.81 12.07
N ASP A 93 7.82 -0.52 12.15
CA ASP A 93 7.07 -1.15 13.23
C ASP A 93 7.94 -1.27 14.50
N SER A 94 7.46 -0.68 15.60
CA SER A 94 8.05 -0.80 16.95
C SER A 94 8.07 -2.24 17.49
N ASN A 95 7.17 -3.12 17.03
CA ASN A 95 7.11 -4.51 17.49
C ASN A 95 8.12 -5.43 16.75
N HIS A 96 8.48 -5.06 15.52
CA HIS A 96 9.40 -5.81 14.66
C HIS A 96 10.32 -4.83 13.94
N ILE A 97 11.38 -4.43 14.65
CA ILE A 97 12.32 -3.41 14.18
C ILE A 97 13.20 -4.02 13.08
N ASP A 98 12.75 -3.90 11.83
CA ASP A 98 13.57 -4.12 10.64
C ASP A 98 13.90 -2.77 9.98
N ILE A 99 14.84 -2.06 10.61
CA ILE A 99 15.31 -0.75 10.15
C ILE A 99 15.97 -0.87 8.76
N GLU A 100 16.54 -2.01 8.41
CA GLU A 100 17.24 -2.18 7.14
C GLU A 100 16.27 -2.10 5.96
N VAL A 101 15.09 -2.72 6.07
CA VAL A 101 14.02 -2.63 5.05
C VAL A 101 13.57 -1.18 4.85
N ALA A 102 13.32 -0.45 5.94
CA ALA A 102 12.93 0.96 5.88
C ALA A 102 14.01 1.85 5.27
N ILE A 103 15.28 1.66 5.65
CA ILE A 103 16.42 2.40 5.09
C ILE A 103 16.57 2.12 3.59
N GLU A 104 16.50 0.85 3.18
CA GLU A 104 16.65 0.48 1.77
C GLU A 104 15.49 1.04 0.93
N PHE A 105 14.28 1.03 1.47
CA PHE A 105 13.13 1.69 0.84
C PHE A 105 13.38 3.19 0.66
N VAL A 106 13.76 3.92 1.70
CA VAL A 106 14.02 5.37 1.64
C VAL A 106 15.15 5.68 0.65
N LYS A 107 16.22 4.85 0.59
CA LYS A 107 17.30 4.98 -0.41
C LYS A 107 16.79 4.86 -1.83
N GLN A 108 15.81 3.99 -2.09
CA GLN A 108 15.21 3.84 -3.42
C GLN A 108 14.30 5.02 -3.75
N VAL A 109 13.46 5.45 -2.81
CA VAL A 109 12.49 6.55 -2.96
C VAL A 109 13.17 7.89 -3.20
N LYS A 110 14.26 8.18 -2.48
CA LYS A 110 15.06 9.41 -2.65
C LYS A 110 15.67 9.58 -4.05
N LYS A 111 15.82 8.48 -4.81
CA LYS A 111 16.30 8.53 -6.20
C LYS A 111 15.22 8.97 -7.20
N ILE A 112 13.94 8.96 -6.78
CA ILE A 112 12.80 9.31 -7.62
C ILE A 112 12.54 10.83 -7.55
N ALA A 113 12.42 11.36 -6.32
CA ALA A 113 12.13 12.76 -6.06
C ALA A 113 12.60 13.16 -4.65
N PRO A 114 12.68 14.47 -4.33
CA PRO A 114 12.89 14.92 -2.96
C PRO A 114 11.88 14.28 -1.99
N CYS A 115 12.40 13.72 -0.90
CA CYS A 115 11.62 12.96 0.07
C CYS A 115 11.64 13.66 1.42
N TYR A 116 10.46 13.83 2.02
CA TYR A 116 10.27 14.40 3.34
C TYR A 116 9.64 13.36 4.26
N PHE A 117 10.03 13.32 5.53
CA PHE A 117 9.58 12.35 6.51
C PHE A 117 9.21 13.04 7.82
N VAL A 118 8.11 12.59 8.42
CA VAL A 118 7.73 12.91 9.81
C VAL A 118 7.55 11.61 10.59
N THR A 119 7.84 11.65 11.88
CA THR A 119 7.70 10.49 12.78
C THR A 119 6.23 10.22 13.13
N GLY A 120 5.84 8.95 13.12
CA GLY A 120 4.57 8.47 13.68
C GLY A 120 4.73 8.03 15.14
N ASN A 121 3.70 7.36 15.67
CA ASN A 121 3.71 6.86 17.04
C ASN A 121 4.62 5.63 17.20
N HIS A 122 4.75 4.77 16.18
CA HIS A 122 5.64 3.62 16.29
C HIS A 122 7.10 4.07 16.39
N GLU A 123 7.52 5.10 15.64
CA GLU A 123 8.87 5.66 15.81
C GLU A 123 9.07 6.36 17.16
N ALA A 124 8.04 7.07 17.65
CA ALA A 124 8.10 7.75 18.94
C ALA A 124 8.29 6.76 20.11
N TRP A 125 7.67 5.57 20.04
CA TRP A 125 7.80 4.55 21.08
C TRP A 125 9.18 3.87 21.11
N ILE A 126 9.86 3.76 19.97
CA ILE A 126 11.24 3.25 19.91
C ILE A 126 12.20 4.20 20.63
N GLY A 127 12.01 5.53 20.48
CA GLY A 127 12.87 6.54 21.10
C GLY A 127 12.68 6.73 22.61
N GLN A 128 11.74 6.02 23.24
CA GLN A 128 11.47 6.08 24.68
C GLN A 128 12.02 4.88 25.48
N GLN A 129 12.72 3.95 24.82
CA GLN A 129 13.42 2.84 25.48
C GLN A 129 14.86 3.22 25.87
#